data_AF-A0A514Z8Z8-F1
#
_entry.id   AF-A0A514Z8Z8-F1
#
_cell.length_a   1.000
_cell.length_b   1.000
_cell.length_c   1.000
_cell.angle_alpha   90.00
_cell.angle_beta   90.00
_cell.angle_gamma   90.00
#
_symmetry.space_group_name_H-M   'P 1'
#
loop_
_entity.id
_entity.type
_entity.pdbx_description
1 polymer ?
#
loop_
_entity_poly.entity_id
_entity_poly.type
_entity_poly.pdbx_seq_one_letter_code
_entity_poly.pdbx_strand_id
1 'polypeptide(L)'
;MNIKICGLRTKSAVDEAVKNGATHLGFILSKSRRQITPEELSVLTADVPKSVKKVGVFVNEPIEFVKNAVATAGLDLVQLHGDEDMSYIRQLSVPVIKAVSDFAKTIQYENVILLLDSSSGGSGQSFDWQSVSSNDFKLPFFVAGGLNPDNVVNAVQYFQDFSNFYGVDVSSGVETDGVKDLMKIRAFIQSASLARYDYLLTAFQTISQKLNAHGIIPYLMGSIATQLVTGFSTNPDDIDIQLRLSDFVQFERLSVLMEELGYHLIDLHEHKFEKGNIHVGFANVETLESYANVDFTALSKSELGEFYLPNLQQNIKIYEAAIHDSWRNGKHKDKLILEKLKALENGN
;
A
#
# COMPACT_ATOMS: atom_id res chain seq x y z
N MET A 1 -0.14 -1.53 -1.31
CA MET A 1 -1.35 -1.28 -0.46
C MET A 1 -1.02 -0.30 0.66
N ASN A 2 -1.99 0.49 1.16
CA ASN A 2 -1.75 1.37 2.31
C ASN A 2 -1.72 0.60 3.63
N ILE A 3 -0.72 0.91 4.45
CA ILE A 3 -0.52 0.37 5.80
C ILE A 3 -0.30 1.55 6.73
N LYS A 4 -1.16 1.69 7.75
CA LYS A 4 -1.12 2.77 8.74
C LYS A 4 -0.75 2.23 10.12
N ILE A 5 0.26 2.84 10.75
CA ILE A 5 0.65 2.58 12.14
C ILE A 5 0.23 3.78 12.99
N CYS A 6 -0.74 3.59 13.88
CA CYS A 6 -1.37 4.64 14.65
C CYS A 6 -0.88 4.70 16.11
N GLY A 7 -0.86 5.88 16.72
CA GLY A 7 -0.46 6.08 18.12
C GLY A 7 1.05 6.06 18.35
N LEU A 8 1.82 6.53 17.36
CA LEU A 8 3.28 6.67 17.46
C LEU A 8 3.67 7.85 18.36
N ARG A 9 4.75 7.70 19.13
CA ARG A 9 5.22 8.71 20.11
C ARG A 9 6.74 8.80 20.23
N THR A 10 7.47 7.85 19.65
CA THR A 10 8.93 7.76 19.78
C THR A 10 9.55 7.68 18.40
N LYS A 11 10.77 8.24 18.27
CA LYS A 11 11.54 8.21 17.02
C LYS A 11 11.82 6.77 16.57
N SER A 12 12.15 5.87 17.49
CA SER A 12 12.40 4.47 17.19
C SER A 12 11.21 3.76 16.55
N ALA A 13 9.99 4.02 17.01
CA ALA A 13 8.78 3.42 16.44
C ALA A 13 8.42 4.03 15.07
N VAL A 14 8.65 5.34 14.90
CA VAL A 14 8.52 6.03 13.61
C VAL A 14 9.48 5.41 12.59
N ASP A 15 10.75 5.27 12.96
CA ASP A 15 11.80 4.76 12.07
C ASP A 15 11.58 3.30 11.70
N GLU A 16 11.17 2.47 12.67
CA GLU A 16 10.84 1.08 12.40
C GLU A 16 9.64 0.98 11.44
N ALA A 17 8.60 1.82 11.61
CA ALA A 17 7.46 1.83 10.71
C ALA A 17 7.86 2.24 9.28
N VAL A 18 8.61 3.35 9.13
CA VAL A 18 9.09 3.84 7.83
C VAL A 18 9.99 2.81 7.14
N LYS A 19 10.99 2.30 7.86
CA LYS A 19 11.96 1.31 7.34
C LYS A 19 11.28 0.05 6.81
N ASN A 20 10.16 -0.37 7.42
CA ASN A 20 9.44 -1.56 7.00
C ASN A 20 8.35 -1.30 5.96
N GLY A 21 8.14 -0.05 5.53
CA GLY A 21 7.23 0.29 4.43
C GLY A 21 5.84 0.72 4.88
N ALA A 22 5.67 1.23 6.11
CA ALA A 22 4.44 1.92 6.49
C ALA A 22 4.21 3.13 5.57
N THR A 23 2.97 3.28 5.11
CA THR A 23 2.58 4.37 4.20
C THR A 23 2.00 5.57 4.95
N HIS A 24 1.46 5.32 6.16
CA HIS A 24 0.80 6.32 6.98
C HIS A 24 1.25 6.17 8.45
N LEU A 25 1.58 7.28 9.10
CA LEU A 25 1.98 7.34 10.49
C LEU A 25 0.97 8.18 11.27
N GLY A 26 0.29 7.56 12.23
CA GLY A 26 -0.76 8.20 13.03
C GLY A 26 -0.24 8.68 14.39
N PHE A 27 -0.57 9.92 14.74
CA PHE A 27 -0.16 10.58 15.98
C PHE A 27 -1.37 11.13 16.70
N ILE A 28 -1.56 10.79 17.97
CA ILE A 28 -2.72 11.25 18.74
C ILE A 28 -2.43 12.63 19.31
N LEU A 29 -3.22 13.63 18.90
CA LEU A 29 -3.07 15.02 19.34
C LEU A 29 -4.17 15.43 20.35
N SER A 30 -5.19 14.58 20.51
CA SER A 30 -6.22 14.70 21.55
C SER A 30 -5.86 14.03 22.86
N LYS A 31 -6.55 14.45 23.92
CA LYS A 31 -6.38 13.93 25.28
C LYS A 31 -6.44 12.40 25.32
N SER A 32 -5.30 11.77 25.58
CA SER A 32 -5.18 10.31 25.71
C SER A 32 -3.86 9.94 26.38
N ARG A 33 -3.69 8.66 26.75
CA ARG A 33 -2.39 8.15 27.22
C ARG A 33 -1.29 8.25 26.15
N ARG A 34 -1.66 8.39 24.87
CA ARG A 34 -0.74 8.41 23.74
C ARG A 34 -0.58 9.81 23.13
N GLN A 35 -1.09 10.84 23.81
CA GLN A 35 -1.04 12.21 23.32
C GLN A 35 0.42 12.68 23.15
N ILE A 36 0.67 13.40 22.06
CA ILE A 36 1.85 14.23 21.84
C ILE A 36 1.40 15.64 21.42
N THR A 37 2.30 16.64 21.46
CA THR A 37 2.00 17.98 20.93
C THR A 37 2.34 18.10 19.43
N PRO A 38 1.77 19.08 18.72
CA PRO A 38 2.15 19.37 17.33
C PRO A 38 3.66 19.62 17.15
N GLU A 39 4.29 20.30 18.10
CA GLU A 39 5.73 20.60 18.09
C GLU A 39 6.57 19.32 18.26
N GLU A 40 6.18 18.45 19.21
CA GLU A 40 6.82 17.14 19.39
C GLU A 40 6.70 16.29 18.12
N LEU A 41 5.53 16.27 17.48
CA LEU A 41 5.29 15.57 16.22
C LEU A 41 6.20 16.10 15.10
N SER A 42 6.32 17.42 14.98
CA SER A 42 7.20 18.05 13.98
C SER A 42 8.65 17.61 14.16
N VAL A 43 9.13 17.52 15.40
CA VAL A 43 10.50 17.04 15.69
C VAL A 43 10.63 15.54 15.42
N LEU A 44 9.67 14.73 15.85
CA LEU A 44 9.66 13.27 15.68
C LEU A 44 9.67 12.83 14.21
N THR A 45 9.18 13.68 13.31
CA THR A 45 8.98 13.35 11.89
C THR A 45 9.83 14.18 10.93
N ALA A 46 10.84 14.89 11.44
CA ALA A 46 11.66 15.81 10.65
C ALA A 46 12.38 15.16 9.45
N ASP A 47 12.73 13.87 9.56
CA ASP A 47 13.41 13.08 8.54
C ASP A 47 12.50 12.06 7.83
N VAL A 48 11.19 12.07 8.13
CA VAL A 48 10.23 11.19 7.47
C VAL A 48 10.11 11.57 5.98
N PRO A 49 10.26 10.62 5.05
CA PRO A 49 10.11 10.88 3.62
C PRO A 49 8.71 11.41 3.27
N LYS A 50 8.62 12.39 2.35
CA LYS A 50 7.35 13.01 1.91
C LYS A 50 6.30 12.04 1.36
N SER A 51 6.72 10.85 0.92
CA SER A 51 5.84 9.79 0.45
C SER A 51 5.10 9.08 1.59
N VAL A 52 5.62 9.14 2.82
CA VAL A 52 4.97 8.58 4.01
C VAL A 52 4.12 9.67 4.66
N LYS A 53 2.82 9.40 4.80
CA LYS A 53 1.84 10.39 5.21
C LYS A 53 1.76 10.54 6.71
N LYS A 54 1.85 11.77 7.21
CA LYS A 54 1.65 12.11 8.62
C LYS A 54 0.17 12.37 8.87
N VAL A 55 -0.41 11.61 9.80
CA VAL A 55 -1.83 11.68 10.15
C VAL A 55 -1.98 12.15 11.60
N GLY A 56 -2.59 13.31 11.81
CA GLY A 56 -2.97 13.77 13.15
C GLY A 56 -4.33 13.22 13.55
N VAL A 57 -4.46 12.59 14.72
CA VAL A 57 -5.70 12.00 15.22
C VAL A 57 -6.32 12.90 16.28
N PHE A 58 -7.56 13.30 16.07
CA PHE A 58 -8.30 14.23 16.90
C PHE A 58 -9.67 13.65 17.30
N VAL A 59 -10.17 14.07 18.46
CA VAL A 59 -11.47 13.69 19.02
C VAL A 59 -12.17 14.95 19.51
N ASN A 60 -13.11 15.47 18.72
CA ASN A 60 -13.93 16.64 19.05
C ASN A 60 -13.12 17.88 19.47
N GLU A 61 -11.92 18.05 18.90
CA GLU A 61 -11.08 19.21 19.19
C GLU A 61 -11.61 20.47 18.48
N PRO A 62 -11.39 21.67 19.06
CA PRO A 62 -11.71 22.92 18.38
C PRO A 62 -11.02 23.00 17.01
N ILE A 63 -11.77 23.42 15.98
CA ILE A 63 -11.27 23.47 14.59
C ILE A 63 -9.99 24.31 14.46
N GLU A 64 -9.86 25.39 15.23
CA GLU A 64 -8.67 26.25 15.20
C GLU A 64 -7.42 25.55 15.76
N PHE A 65 -7.59 24.66 16.75
CA PHE A 65 -6.49 23.82 17.22
C PHE A 65 -6.05 22.83 16.14
N VAL A 66 -7.00 22.21 15.44
CA VAL A 66 -6.69 21.25 14.36
C VAL A 66 -5.97 21.95 13.21
N LYS A 67 -6.44 23.12 12.76
CA LYS A 67 -5.76 23.93 11.74
C LYS A 67 -4.34 24.31 12.14
N ASN A 68 -4.14 24.74 13.39
CA ASN A 68 -2.81 25.06 13.91
C ASN A 68 -1.91 23.82 13.92
N ALA A 69 -2.41 22.66 14.36
CA ALA A 69 -1.65 21.42 14.36
C ALA A 69 -1.25 20.98 12.94
N VAL A 70 -2.15 21.12 11.96
CA VAL A 70 -1.84 20.85 10.54
C VAL A 70 -0.67 21.71 10.07
N ALA A 71 -0.67 23.01 10.37
CA ALA A 71 0.41 23.92 9.99
C ALA A 71 1.72 23.62 10.73
N THR A 72 1.68 23.49 12.06
CA THR A 72 2.88 23.30 12.89
C THR A 72 3.58 21.97 12.65
N ALA A 73 2.82 20.88 12.58
CA ALA A 73 3.36 19.54 12.38
C ALA A 73 3.52 19.16 10.90
N GLY A 74 3.03 20.00 9.99
CA GLY A 74 2.97 19.73 8.56
C GLY A 74 2.20 18.44 8.25
N LEU A 75 1.01 18.27 8.82
CA LEU A 75 0.20 17.05 8.65
C LEU A 75 -0.26 16.91 7.20
N ASP A 76 -0.20 15.69 6.68
CA ASP A 76 -0.72 15.37 5.34
C ASP A 76 -2.22 15.05 5.39
N LEU A 77 -2.70 14.45 6.49
CA LEU A 77 -4.10 14.10 6.71
C LEU A 77 -4.51 14.35 8.17
N VAL A 78 -5.81 14.56 8.36
CA VAL A 78 -6.45 14.63 9.67
C VAL A 78 -7.37 13.43 9.85
N GLN A 79 -7.21 12.68 10.94
CA GLN A 79 -8.14 11.65 11.34
C GLN A 79 -9.09 12.19 12.42
N LEU A 80 -10.39 12.19 12.14
CA LEU A 80 -11.44 12.62 13.05
C LEU A 80 -12.15 11.40 13.65
N HIS A 81 -12.06 11.27 14.97
CA HIS A 81 -12.55 10.10 15.71
C HIS A 81 -13.68 10.46 16.70
N GLY A 82 -14.23 11.68 16.64
CA GLY A 82 -15.39 12.11 17.42
C GLY A 82 -16.68 12.14 16.61
N ASP A 83 -17.52 13.12 16.92
CA ASP A 83 -18.83 13.38 16.30
C ASP A 83 -18.77 14.52 15.25
N GLU A 84 -17.57 14.82 14.75
CA GLU A 84 -17.36 15.90 13.79
C GLU A 84 -18.12 15.64 12.47
N ASP A 85 -18.89 16.63 12.03
CA ASP A 85 -19.75 16.55 10.85
C ASP A 85 -19.11 17.16 9.59
N MET A 86 -19.86 17.17 8.49
CA MET A 86 -19.38 17.76 7.23
C MET A 86 -19.12 19.27 7.32
N SER A 87 -19.78 20.01 8.22
CA SER A 87 -19.52 21.44 8.40
C SER A 87 -18.14 21.68 9.05
N TYR A 88 -17.72 20.78 9.94
CA TYR A 88 -16.38 20.76 10.49
C TYR A 88 -15.35 20.35 9.42
N ILE A 89 -15.60 19.22 8.74
CA ILE A 89 -14.68 18.63 7.75
C ILE A 89 -14.35 19.62 6.63
N ARG A 90 -15.35 20.35 6.11
CA ARG A 90 -15.16 21.32 5.01
C ARG A 90 -14.25 22.50 5.36
N GLN A 91 -13.92 22.71 6.63
CA GLN A 91 -13.00 23.78 7.06
C GLN A 91 -11.53 23.36 7.05
N LEU A 92 -11.23 22.07 6.83
CA LEU A 92 -9.88 21.55 6.82
C LEU A 92 -9.26 21.66 5.42
N SER A 93 -7.97 22.01 5.36
CA SER A 93 -7.22 22.16 4.12
C SER A 93 -6.53 20.89 3.63
N VAL A 94 -6.67 19.80 4.38
CA VAL A 94 -6.04 18.49 4.10
C VAL A 94 -7.10 17.40 4.10
N PRO A 95 -6.87 16.28 3.38
CA PRO A 95 -7.80 15.15 3.36
C PRO A 95 -8.10 14.61 4.76
N VAL A 96 -9.33 14.12 4.93
CA VAL A 96 -9.82 13.60 6.21
C VAL A 96 -9.97 12.09 6.18
N ILE A 97 -9.48 11.43 7.23
CA ILE A 97 -9.86 10.08 7.60
C ILE A 97 -10.97 10.17 8.66
N LYS A 98 -12.20 9.77 8.34
CA LYS A 98 -13.30 9.77 9.30
C LYS A 98 -13.48 8.39 9.91
N ALA A 99 -13.21 8.27 11.21
CA ALA A 99 -13.48 7.02 11.91
C ALA A 99 -14.99 6.84 12.11
N VAL A 100 -15.46 5.63 11.84
CA VAL A 100 -16.86 5.24 11.94
C VAL A 100 -16.93 3.85 12.56
N SER A 101 -17.85 3.69 13.50
CA SER A 101 -18.14 2.41 14.14
C SER A 101 -19.53 1.86 13.84
N ASP A 102 -20.40 2.73 13.33
CA ASP A 102 -21.72 2.39 12.80
C ASP A 102 -21.72 2.65 11.29
N PHE A 103 -21.75 1.58 10.50
CA PHE A 103 -21.66 1.68 9.04
C PHE A 103 -22.87 2.37 8.42
N ALA A 104 -24.03 2.35 9.07
CA ALA A 104 -25.20 3.10 8.59
C ALA A 104 -24.94 4.61 8.56
N LYS A 105 -24.02 5.11 9.40
CA LYS A 105 -23.65 6.53 9.44
C LYS A 105 -22.69 6.94 8.33
N THR A 106 -22.15 6.01 7.54
CA THR A 106 -21.20 6.36 6.47
C THR A 106 -21.83 7.23 5.37
N ILE A 107 -23.14 7.11 5.16
CA ILE A 107 -23.90 7.87 4.15
C ILE A 107 -23.85 9.39 4.37
N GLN A 108 -23.53 9.86 5.58
CA GLN A 108 -23.50 11.28 5.91
C GLN A 108 -22.18 11.96 5.51
N TYR A 109 -21.19 11.20 5.07
CA TYR A 109 -19.88 11.71 4.70
C TYR A 109 -19.64 11.61 3.18
N GLU A 110 -18.90 12.57 2.65
CA GLU A 110 -18.47 12.65 1.26
C GLU A 110 -17.03 13.13 1.20
N ASN A 111 -16.26 12.68 0.19
CA ASN A 111 -14.87 13.08 -0.03
C ASN A 111 -13.94 12.86 1.19
N VAL A 112 -14.18 11.79 1.95
CA VAL A 112 -13.32 11.35 3.05
C VAL A 112 -12.84 9.93 2.81
N ILE A 113 -11.75 9.55 3.49
CA ILE A 113 -11.38 8.15 3.69
C ILE A 113 -12.07 7.68 4.96
N LEU A 114 -12.81 6.57 4.93
CA LEU A 114 -13.39 6.01 6.15
C LEU A 114 -12.33 5.22 6.91
N LEU A 115 -12.42 5.20 8.23
CA LEU A 115 -11.71 4.23 9.07
C LEU A 115 -12.76 3.40 9.79
N LEU A 116 -12.91 2.16 9.33
CA LEU A 116 -13.86 1.21 9.89
C LEU A 116 -13.25 0.67 11.19
N ASP A 117 -13.62 1.30 12.30
CA ASP A 117 -13.15 0.93 13.63
C ASP A 117 -14.30 0.30 14.40
N SER A 118 -14.09 -0.94 14.83
CA SER A 118 -15.03 -1.65 15.67
C SER A 118 -14.98 -1.08 17.07
N SER A 119 -15.64 0.06 17.31
CA SER A 119 -15.64 0.67 18.62
C SER A 119 -16.46 -0.18 19.60
N SER A 120 -15.79 -1.14 20.21
CA SER A 120 -15.73 -1.15 21.67
C SER A 120 -14.25 -1.09 22.04
N GLY A 121 -13.67 0.12 21.95
CA GLY A 121 -12.32 0.38 22.47
C GLY A 121 -12.25 -0.05 23.92
N GLY A 122 -11.71 -1.25 24.17
CA GLY A 122 -11.59 -1.86 25.49
C GLY A 122 -12.25 -3.23 25.70
N SER A 123 -12.98 -3.82 24.73
CA SER A 123 -13.64 -5.13 24.93
C SER A 123 -12.79 -6.35 24.60
N GLY A 124 -11.68 -6.18 23.86
CA GLY A 124 -10.81 -7.28 23.45
C GLY A 124 -11.42 -8.23 22.41
N GLN A 125 -12.61 -7.95 21.87
CA GLN A 125 -13.21 -8.74 20.79
C GLN A 125 -12.78 -8.20 19.42
N SER A 126 -12.30 -9.11 18.56
CA SER A 126 -12.00 -8.82 17.15
C SER A 126 -13.29 -8.50 16.40
N PHE A 127 -13.25 -7.48 15.54
CA PHE A 127 -14.34 -7.17 14.62
C PHE A 127 -14.63 -8.35 13.69
N ASP A 128 -15.91 -8.68 13.51
CA ASP A 128 -16.31 -9.67 12.52
C ASP A 128 -16.34 -9.03 11.13
N TRP A 129 -15.17 -9.02 10.47
CA TRP A 129 -15.02 -8.51 9.11
C TRP A 129 -16.00 -9.13 8.13
N GLN A 130 -16.44 -10.36 8.35
CA GLN A 130 -17.34 -11.09 7.45
C GLN A 130 -18.76 -10.51 7.42
N SER A 131 -19.11 -9.68 8.41
CA SER A 131 -20.40 -8.97 8.43
C SER A 131 -20.47 -7.78 7.46
N VAL A 132 -19.33 -7.40 6.85
CA VAL A 132 -19.22 -6.26 5.96
C VAL A 132 -19.40 -6.69 4.51
N SER A 133 -20.38 -6.12 3.80
CA SER A 133 -20.58 -6.38 2.38
C SER A 133 -19.86 -5.35 1.51
N SER A 134 -19.38 -5.77 0.32
CA SER A 134 -18.69 -4.87 -0.62
C SER A 134 -19.56 -3.72 -1.13
N ASN A 135 -20.88 -3.90 -1.10
CA ASN A 135 -21.84 -2.86 -1.49
C ASN A 135 -22.06 -1.79 -0.42
N ASP A 136 -21.54 -1.99 0.80
CA ASP A 136 -21.82 -1.10 1.93
C ASP A 136 -21.02 0.21 1.85
N PHE A 137 -19.92 0.24 1.08
CA PHE A 137 -19.02 1.40 1.05
C PHE A 137 -18.72 1.88 -0.36
N LYS A 138 -19.00 3.18 -0.58
CA LYS A 138 -18.65 3.91 -1.81
C LYS A 138 -17.38 4.74 -1.67
N LEU A 139 -16.90 4.94 -0.44
CA LEU A 139 -15.73 5.76 -0.12
C LEU A 139 -14.53 4.85 0.18
N PRO A 140 -13.31 5.28 -0.13
CA PRO A 140 -12.11 4.55 0.24
C PRO A 140 -12.06 4.33 1.75
N PHE A 141 -11.66 3.14 2.20
CA PHE A 141 -11.67 2.83 3.63
C PHE A 141 -10.43 2.08 4.13
N PHE A 142 -9.94 2.50 5.29
CA PHE A 142 -9.07 1.69 6.13
C PHE A 142 -9.90 0.73 6.96
N VAL A 143 -9.41 -0.50 7.11
CA VAL A 143 -9.91 -1.46 8.10
C VAL A 143 -9.05 -1.34 9.35
N ALA A 144 -9.69 -1.14 10.49
CA ALA A 144 -9.06 -1.12 11.81
C ALA A 144 -9.73 -2.18 12.72
N GLY A 145 -9.78 -1.95 14.03
CA GLY A 145 -10.53 -2.80 14.96
C GLY A 145 -9.84 -4.14 15.29
N GLY A 146 -8.90 -4.12 16.25
CA GLY A 146 -8.29 -5.35 16.78
C GLY A 146 -7.27 -6.05 15.84
N LEU A 147 -6.86 -5.38 14.75
CA LEU A 147 -5.80 -5.87 13.87
C LEU A 147 -4.47 -6.03 14.61
N ASN A 148 -3.74 -7.08 14.28
CA ASN A 148 -2.44 -7.47 14.83
C ASN A 148 -1.68 -8.36 13.82
N PRO A 149 -0.40 -8.70 14.06
CA PRO A 149 0.39 -9.49 13.12
C PRO A 149 -0.22 -10.85 12.74
N ASP A 150 -1.03 -11.45 13.61
CA ASP A 150 -1.57 -12.80 13.43
C ASP A 150 -2.86 -12.81 12.58
N ASN A 151 -3.61 -11.71 12.54
CA ASN A 151 -4.91 -11.65 11.86
C ASN A 151 -4.95 -10.72 10.64
N VAL A 152 -3.93 -9.88 10.43
CA VAL A 152 -3.91 -8.91 9.32
C VAL A 152 -3.93 -9.57 7.95
N VAL A 153 -3.33 -10.76 7.81
CA VAL A 153 -3.36 -11.53 6.55
C VAL A 153 -4.79 -11.84 6.15
N ASN A 154 -5.59 -12.35 7.08
CA ASN A 154 -6.98 -12.71 6.82
C ASN A 154 -7.82 -11.47 6.49
N ALA A 155 -7.59 -10.35 7.16
CA ALA A 155 -8.28 -9.09 6.88
C ALA A 155 -7.96 -8.60 5.46
N VAL A 156 -6.68 -8.55 5.08
CA VAL A 156 -6.27 -8.14 3.72
C VAL A 156 -6.87 -9.08 2.67
N GLN A 157 -6.80 -10.40 2.90
CA GLN A 157 -7.35 -11.40 1.99
C GLN A 157 -8.85 -11.25 1.76
N TYR A 158 -9.59 -10.86 2.79
CA TYR A 158 -11.03 -10.65 2.70
C TYR A 158 -11.38 -9.35 1.95
N PHE A 159 -10.73 -8.23 2.31
CA PHE A 159 -11.12 -6.92 1.77
C PHE A 159 -10.47 -6.56 0.43
N GLN A 160 -9.42 -7.25 0.00
CA GLN A 160 -8.74 -6.92 -1.26
C GLN A 160 -9.63 -6.98 -2.51
N ASP A 161 -10.72 -7.76 -2.47
CA ASP A 161 -11.70 -7.82 -3.56
C ASP A 161 -12.70 -6.64 -3.55
N PHE A 162 -12.70 -5.82 -2.50
CA PHE A 162 -13.59 -4.67 -2.36
C PHE A 162 -12.95 -3.46 -3.03
N SER A 163 -13.51 -2.96 -4.13
CA SER A 163 -12.90 -1.87 -4.94
C SER A 163 -12.55 -0.58 -4.18
N ASN A 164 -13.15 -0.34 -3.00
CA ASN A 164 -12.87 0.82 -2.16
C ASN A 164 -11.95 0.52 -0.97
N PHE A 165 -11.40 -0.70 -0.87
CA PHE A 165 -10.45 -1.05 0.17
C PHE A 165 -9.16 -0.26 -0.01
N TYR A 166 -8.90 0.65 0.93
CA TYR A 166 -7.76 1.54 0.88
C TYR A 166 -6.54 0.94 1.58
N GLY A 167 -6.74 0.22 2.69
CA GLY A 167 -5.67 -0.41 3.43
C GLY A 167 -6.02 -0.81 4.85
N VAL A 168 -5.00 -1.08 5.67
CA VAL A 168 -5.14 -1.49 7.07
C VAL A 168 -4.58 -0.46 8.04
N ASP A 169 -5.21 -0.30 9.21
CA ASP A 169 -4.75 0.53 10.32
C ASP A 169 -4.58 -0.31 11.59
N VAL A 170 -3.44 -0.15 12.28
CA VAL A 170 -3.20 -0.79 13.56
C VAL A 170 -2.72 0.20 14.61
N SER A 171 -3.25 0.06 15.82
CA SER A 171 -2.80 0.77 17.01
C SER A 171 -2.33 -0.20 18.09
N SER A 172 -3.23 -0.70 18.93
CA SER A 172 -2.88 -1.53 20.10
C SER A 172 -2.35 -2.92 19.75
N GLY A 173 -2.68 -3.48 18.59
CA GLY A 173 -2.20 -4.80 18.18
C GLY A 173 -0.69 -4.90 17.93
N VAL A 174 0.00 -3.75 17.87
CA VAL A 174 1.47 -3.67 17.81
C VAL A 174 2.06 -3.04 19.07
N GLU A 175 1.36 -3.15 20.20
CA GLU A 175 1.85 -2.72 21.51
C GLU A 175 2.19 -3.92 22.42
N THR A 176 3.11 -3.69 23.33
CA THR A 176 3.39 -4.54 24.50
C THR A 176 3.33 -3.63 25.72
N ASP A 177 2.49 -3.97 26.70
CA ASP A 177 2.21 -3.14 27.89
C ASP A 177 1.82 -1.68 27.59
N GLY A 178 1.10 -1.47 26.48
CA GLY A 178 0.63 -0.15 26.04
C GLY A 178 1.71 0.73 25.38
N VAL A 179 2.89 0.18 25.11
CA VAL A 179 3.99 0.84 24.38
C VAL A 179 4.20 0.15 23.04
N LYS A 180 4.50 0.92 21.99
CA LYS A 180 4.78 0.36 20.66
C LYS A 180 5.94 -0.62 20.69
N ASP A 181 5.71 -1.81 20.17
CA ASP A 181 6.68 -2.89 20.08
C ASP A 181 7.22 -2.93 18.63
N LEU A 182 8.53 -2.70 18.49
CA LEU A 182 9.19 -2.61 17.18
C LEU A 182 9.10 -3.92 16.39
N MET A 183 9.16 -5.07 17.09
CA MET A 183 9.04 -6.37 16.43
C MET A 183 7.62 -6.60 15.93
N LYS A 184 6.60 -6.21 16.70
CA LYS A 184 5.21 -6.31 16.25
C LYS A 184 4.88 -5.34 15.11
N ILE A 185 5.43 -4.13 15.12
CA ILE A 185 5.30 -3.18 13.99
C ILE A 185 5.84 -3.83 12.72
N ARG A 186 7.07 -4.35 12.79
CA ARG A 186 7.71 -5.05 11.66
C ARG A 186 6.85 -6.21 11.17
N ALA A 187 6.45 -7.10 12.08
CA ALA A 187 5.67 -8.30 11.75
C ALA A 187 4.33 -7.92 11.10
N PHE A 188 3.62 -6.92 11.65
CA PHE A 188 2.37 -6.45 11.09
C PHE A 188 2.51 -5.97 9.64
N ILE A 189 3.49 -5.10 9.37
CA ILE A 189 3.71 -4.54 8.04
C ILE A 189 4.11 -5.64 7.05
N GLN A 190 4.99 -6.56 7.46
CA GLN A 190 5.42 -7.68 6.64
C GLN A 190 4.26 -8.63 6.32
N SER A 191 3.46 -9.01 7.31
CA SER A 191 2.28 -9.86 7.11
C SER A 191 1.26 -9.21 6.17
N ALA A 192 0.97 -7.92 6.35
CA ALA A 192 0.05 -7.18 5.47
C ALA A 192 0.58 -7.08 4.03
N SER A 193 1.87 -6.79 3.86
CA SER A 193 2.50 -6.76 2.54
C SER A 193 2.54 -8.13 1.88
N LEU A 194 2.77 -9.20 2.64
CA LEU A 194 2.83 -10.56 2.10
C LEU A 194 1.46 -10.99 1.57
N ALA A 195 0.39 -10.72 2.32
CA ALA A 195 -0.97 -10.99 1.88
C ALA A 195 -1.31 -10.28 0.55
N ARG A 196 -0.92 -9.01 0.42
CA ARG A 196 -1.09 -8.27 -0.85
C ARG A 196 -0.25 -8.86 -1.99
N TYR A 197 0.97 -9.28 -1.70
CA TYR A 197 1.85 -9.92 -2.67
C TYR A 197 1.24 -11.23 -3.18
N ASP A 198 0.79 -12.11 -2.29
CA ASP A 198 0.22 -13.41 -2.67
C ASP A 198 -1.02 -13.24 -3.56
N TYR A 199 -1.86 -12.24 -3.25
CA TYR A 199 -3.01 -11.89 -4.07
C TYR A 199 -2.64 -11.45 -5.48
N LEU A 200 -1.68 -10.53 -5.60
CA LEU A 200 -1.24 -10.04 -6.91
C LEU A 200 -0.47 -11.10 -7.71
N LEU A 201 0.31 -11.94 -7.04
CA LEU A 201 1.00 -13.06 -7.69
C LEU A 201 -0.01 -14.08 -8.24
N THR A 202 -1.07 -14.40 -7.49
CA THR A 202 -2.14 -15.30 -7.94
C THR A 202 -2.87 -14.72 -9.17
N ALA A 203 -3.15 -13.42 -9.15
CA ALA A 203 -3.74 -12.71 -10.29
C ALA A 203 -2.81 -12.74 -11.51
N PHE A 204 -1.51 -12.49 -11.31
CA PHE A 204 -0.51 -12.60 -12.37
C PHE A 204 -0.45 -14.01 -12.95
N GLN A 205 -0.42 -15.06 -12.12
CA GLN A 205 -0.40 -16.45 -12.60
C GLN A 205 -1.62 -16.77 -13.47
N THR A 206 -2.79 -16.26 -13.10
CA THR A 206 -4.01 -16.38 -13.91
C THR A 206 -3.86 -15.70 -15.27
N ILE A 207 -3.32 -14.47 -15.29
CA ILE A 207 -3.04 -13.74 -16.54
C ILE A 207 -2.00 -14.50 -17.38
N SER A 208 -0.91 -14.97 -16.76
CA SER A 208 0.14 -15.72 -17.44
C SER A 208 -0.41 -16.96 -18.10
N GLN A 209 -1.20 -17.77 -17.39
CA GLN A 209 -1.83 -18.97 -17.96
C GLN A 209 -2.71 -18.64 -19.18
N LYS A 210 -3.49 -17.54 -19.10
CA LYS A 210 -4.30 -17.08 -20.23
C LYS A 210 -3.41 -16.67 -21.41
N LEU A 211 -2.35 -15.92 -21.19
CA LEU A 211 -1.40 -15.52 -22.24
C LEU A 211 -0.72 -16.75 -22.87
N ASN A 212 -0.24 -17.68 -22.04
CA ASN A 212 0.46 -18.89 -22.48
C ASN A 212 -0.44 -19.79 -23.34
N ALA A 213 -1.73 -19.94 -22.99
CA ALA A 213 -2.70 -20.68 -23.80
C ALA A 213 -2.89 -20.09 -25.22
N HIS A 214 -2.49 -18.83 -25.41
CA HIS A 214 -2.51 -18.13 -26.69
C HIS A 214 -1.10 -17.95 -27.27
N GLY A 215 -0.09 -18.68 -26.77
CA GLY A 215 1.28 -18.66 -27.28
C GLY A 215 2.08 -17.40 -26.92
N ILE A 216 1.61 -16.60 -25.96
CA ILE A 216 2.29 -15.41 -25.46
C ILE A 216 3.00 -15.78 -24.16
N ILE A 217 4.30 -15.53 -24.08
CA ILE A 217 5.10 -15.78 -22.87
C ILE A 217 5.41 -14.44 -22.19
N PRO A 218 4.87 -14.18 -21.00
CA PRO A 218 5.10 -12.92 -20.31
C PRO A 218 6.43 -12.88 -19.56
N TYR A 219 6.88 -11.66 -19.29
CA TYR A 219 8.00 -11.34 -18.44
C TYR A 219 7.48 -10.59 -17.21
N LEU A 220 7.53 -11.23 -16.03
CA LEU A 220 7.13 -10.60 -14.77
C LEU A 220 8.22 -9.63 -14.33
N MET A 221 7.83 -8.38 -14.06
CA MET A 221 8.72 -7.30 -13.67
C MET A 221 8.27 -6.65 -12.36
N GLY A 222 8.99 -5.60 -11.95
CA GLY A 222 8.58 -4.77 -10.83
C GLY A 222 8.63 -5.46 -9.47
N SER A 223 7.88 -4.92 -8.51
CA SER A 223 7.95 -5.33 -7.10
C SER A 223 7.62 -6.81 -6.87
N ILE A 224 6.70 -7.38 -7.65
CA ILE A 224 6.35 -8.81 -7.53
C ILE A 224 7.52 -9.69 -7.97
N ALA A 225 8.13 -9.42 -9.13
CA ALA A 225 9.32 -10.15 -9.58
C ALA A 225 10.46 -10.06 -8.56
N THR A 226 10.71 -8.86 -8.04
CA THR A 226 11.77 -8.61 -7.06
C THR A 226 11.54 -9.40 -5.77
N GLN A 227 10.33 -9.39 -5.22
CA GLN A 227 10.01 -10.15 -4.01
C GLN A 227 10.11 -11.65 -4.25
N LEU A 228 9.68 -12.15 -5.42
CA LEU A 228 9.80 -13.56 -5.77
C LEU A 228 11.27 -14.03 -5.80
N VAL A 229 12.18 -13.17 -6.27
CA VAL A 229 13.62 -13.47 -6.41
C VAL A 229 14.36 -13.36 -5.09
N THR A 230 13.97 -12.41 -4.24
CA THR A 230 14.76 -12.02 -3.05
C THR A 230 14.15 -12.48 -1.74
N GLY A 231 12.86 -12.79 -1.71
CA GLY A 231 12.11 -13.16 -0.52
C GLY A 231 11.76 -12.01 0.43
N PHE A 232 12.30 -10.79 0.26
CA PHE A 232 11.93 -9.68 1.13
C PHE A 232 10.65 -8.98 0.65
N SER A 233 9.88 -8.43 1.60
CA SER A 233 8.66 -7.68 1.32
C SER A 233 8.93 -6.38 0.55
N THR A 234 8.21 -6.21 -0.56
CA THR A 234 8.24 -5.02 -1.45
C THR A 234 6.98 -4.17 -1.39
N ASN A 235 5.89 -4.66 -0.76
CA ASN A 235 4.56 -4.06 -0.77
C ASN A 235 4.11 -3.67 -2.20
N PRO A 236 3.85 -4.66 -3.07
CA PRO A 236 3.46 -4.40 -4.45
C PRO A 236 2.09 -3.70 -4.51
N ASP A 237 1.94 -2.79 -5.47
CA ASP A 237 0.71 -2.03 -5.69
C ASP A 237 -0.02 -2.53 -6.95
N ASP A 238 0.77 -2.92 -7.96
CA ASP A 238 0.40 -3.30 -9.31
C ASP A 238 1.17 -4.54 -9.80
N ILE A 239 0.76 -5.06 -10.96
CA ILE A 239 1.42 -6.13 -11.69
C ILE A 239 2.08 -5.52 -12.93
N ASP A 240 3.40 -5.60 -13.03
CA ASP A 240 4.15 -5.18 -14.21
C ASP A 240 4.43 -6.39 -15.10
N ILE A 241 3.84 -6.41 -16.30
CA ILE A 241 4.05 -7.47 -17.30
C ILE A 241 4.72 -6.86 -18.52
N GLN A 242 5.82 -7.47 -18.96
CA GLN A 242 6.43 -7.13 -20.25
C GLN A 242 6.22 -8.25 -21.26
N LEU A 243 6.04 -7.88 -22.52
CA LEU A 243 5.82 -8.79 -23.65
C LEU A 243 6.84 -8.52 -24.75
N ARG A 244 7.08 -9.50 -25.63
CA ARG A 244 7.83 -9.29 -26.87
C ARG A 244 7.10 -8.28 -27.76
N LEU A 245 7.83 -7.49 -28.55
CA LEU A 245 7.19 -6.47 -29.41
C LEU A 245 6.16 -7.08 -30.35
N SER A 246 6.42 -8.28 -30.89
CA SER A 246 5.48 -8.99 -31.76
C SER A 246 4.12 -9.24 -31.12
N ASP A 247 4.08 -9.48 -29.81
CA ASP A 247 2.84 -9.70 -29.06
C ASP A 247 2.27 -8.39 -28.53
N PHE A 248 3.14 -7.47 -28.09
CA PHE A 248 2.76 -6.17 -27.54
C PHE A 248 2.03 -5.29 -28.57
N VAL A 249 2.47 -5.29 -29.84
CA VAL A 249 1.81 -4.50 -30.90
C VAL A 249 0.46 -5.08 -31.32
N GLN A 250 0.16 -6.34 -30.98
CA GLN A 250 -1.17 -6.94 -31.16
C GLN A 250 -2.10 -6.53 -30.01
N PHE A 251 -2.16 -5.24 -29.71
CA PHE A 251 -2.79 -4.74 -28.49
C PHE A 251 -4.31 -5.03 -28.42
N GLU A 252 -5.01 -5.04 -29.56
CA GLU A 252 -6.42 -5.45 -29.61
C GLU A 252 -6.62 -6.88 -29.12
N ARG A 253 -5.74 -7.79 -29.56
CA ARG A 253 -5.75 -9.19 -29.11
C ARG A 253 -5.47 -9.29 -27.61
N LEU A 254 -4.50 -8.55 -27.10
CA LEU A 254 -4.21 -8.49 -25.67
C LEU A 254 -5.41 -7.97 -24.88
N SER A 255 -6.06 -6.92 -25.38
CA SER A 255 -7.23 -6.31 -24.74
C SER A 255 -8.39 -7.31 -24.61
N VAL A 256 -8.70 -8.07 -25.66
CA VAL A 256 -9.72 -9.12 -25.61
C VAL A 256 -9.39 -10.19 -24.55
N LEU A 257 -8.13 -10.64 -24.47
CA LEU A 257 -7.73 -11.64 -23.47
C LEU A 257 -7.88 -11.12 -22.04
N MET A 258 -7.57 -9.85 -21.80
CA MET A 258 -7.73 -9.20 -20.51
C MET A 258 -9.21 -8.99 -20.15
N GLU A 259 -10.03 -8.56 -21.12
CA GLU A 259 -11.49 -8.43 -20.96
C GLU A 259 -12.16 -9.76 -20.61
N GLU A 260 -11.75 -10.86 -21.24
CA GLU A 260 -12.23 -12.21 -20.90
C GLU A 260 -11.89 -12.63 -19.46
N LEU A 261 -10.82 -12.07 -18.89
CA LEU A 261 -10.45 -12.25 -17.48
C LEU A 261 -11.18 -11.26 -16.54
N GLY A 262 -12.01 -10.38 -17.09
CA GLY A 262 -12.75 -9.34 -16.36
C GLY A 262 -11.91 -8.10 -16.04
N TYR A 263 -10.82 -7.87 -16.76
CA TYR A 263 -10.05 -6.63 -16.66
C TYR A 263 -10.54 -5.63 -17.72
N HIS A 264 -10.53 -4.36 -17.39
CA HIS A 264 -10.92 -3.28 -18.30
C HIS A 264 -9.74 -2.34 -18.52
N LEU A 265 -9.60 -1.83 -19.74
CA LEU A 265 -8.57 -0.85 -20.07
C LEU A 265 -8.91 0.50 -19.41
N ILE A 266 -7.99 1.04 -18.63
CA ILE A 266 -8.15 2.33 -17.92
C ILE A 266 -7.24 3.44 -18.45
N ASP A 267 -6.11 3.08 -19.07
CA ASP A 267 -5.22 4.02 -19.75
C ASP A 267 -4.61 3.37 -20.99
N LEU A 268 -4.97 3.89 -22.17
CA LEU A 268 -4.46 3.40 -23.44
C LEU A 268 -2.99 3.78 -23.68
N HIS A 269 -2.54 4.94 -23.18
CA HIS A 269 -1.17 5.41 -23.36
C HIS A 269 -0.20 4.63 -22.47
N GLU A 270 -0.62 4.31 -21.25
CA GLU A 270 0.15 3.51 -20.30
C GLU A 270 -0.10 2.01 -20.42
N HIS A 271 -1.00 1.58 -21.33
CA HIS A 271 -1.40 0.19 -21.54
C HIS A 271 -1.81 -0.50 -20.23
N LYS A 272 -2.60 0.21 -19.41
CA LYS A 272 -3.00 -0.22 -18.06
C LYS A 272 -4.42 -0.76 -18.03
N PHE A 273 -4.55 -1.91 -17.37
CA PHE A 273 -5.81 -2.58 -17.11
C PHE A 273 -6.13 -2.63 -15.62
N GLU A 274 -7.41 -2.70 -15.29
CA GLU A 274 -7.92 -2.78 -13.91
C GLU A 274 -8.98 -3.87 -13.75
N LYS A 275 -8.94 -4.57 -12.61
CA LYS A 275 -10.03 -5.43 -12.12
C LYS A 275 -10.15 -5.27 -10.61
N GLY A 276 -11.18 -4.56 -10.15
CA GLY A 276 -11.29 -4.20 -8.73
C GLY A 276 -10.03 -3.45 -8.29
N ASN A 277 -9.34 -3.91 -7.24
CA ASN A 277 -8.10 -3.28 -6.77
C ASN A 277 -6.82 -3.77 -7.48
N ILE A 278 -6.93 -4.55 -8.54
CA ILE A 278 -5.76 -5.06 -9.27
C ILE A 278 -5.52 -4.17 -10.47
N HIS A 279 -4.31 -3.59 -10.53
CA HIS A 279 -3.83 -2.86 -11.70
C HIS A 279 -2.74 -3.66 -12.40
N VAL A 280 -2.78 -3.70 -13.72
CA VAL A 280 -1.82 -4.43 -14.55
C VAL A 280 -1.30 -3.49 -15.62
N GLY A 281 0.01 -3.25 -15.64
CA GLY A 281 0.69 -2.49 -16.68
C GLY A 281 1.35 -3.42 -17.68
N PHE A 282 1.23 -3.11 -18.97
CA PHE A 282 1.95 -3.80 -20.04
C PHE A 282 3.01 -2.91 -20.67
N ALA A 283 4.19 -3.47 -20.96
CA ALA A 283 5.23 -2.79 -21.74
C ALA A 283 5.97 -3.77 -22.65
N ASN A 284 6.79 -3.22 -23.57
CA ASN A 284 7.68 -4.01 -24.41
C ASN A 284 8.95 -4.42 -23.64
N VAL A 285 9.27 -5.71 -23.59
CA VAL A 285 10.46 -6.22 -22.91
C VAL A 285 11.77 -5.81 -23.58
N GLU A 286 11.75 -5.56 -24.89
CA GLU A 286 12.96 -5.22 -25.65
C GLU A 286 13.47 -3.81 -25.32
N THR A 287 12.68 -2.97 -24.63
CA THR A 287 13.16 -1.66 -24.16
C THR A 287 14.07 -1.77 -22.94
N LEU A 288 14.14 -2.92 -22.26
CA LEU A 288 15.00 -3.14 -21.08
C LEU A 288 16.48 -2.88 -21.37
N GLU A 289 16.95 -3.20 -22.57
CA GLU A 289 18.35 -2.97 -22.96
C GLU A 289 18.66 -1.47 -22.94
N SER A 290 17.84 -0.67 -23.63
CA SER A 290 18.01 0.79 -23.65
C SER A 290 17.71 1.47 -22.32
N TYR A 291 16.84 0.89 -21.50
CA TYR A 291 16.38 1.49 -20.25
C TYR A 291 17.33 1.21 -19.08
N ALA A 292 17.79 -0.03 -18.93
CA ALA A 292 18.55 -0.49 -17.77
C ALA A 292 19.81 -1.30 -18.14
N ASN A 293 20.17 -1.41 -19.42
CA ASN A 293 21.31 -2.23 -19.88
C ASN A 293 21.17 -3.70 -19.39
N VAL A 294 19.96 -4.24 -19.61
CA VAL A 294 19.56 -5.62 -19.29
C VAL A 294 19.05 -6.30 -20.55
N ASP A 295 19.81 -7.31 -21.00
CA ASP A 295 19.41 -8.19 -22.09
C ASP A 295 18.24 -9.08 -21.64
N PHE A 296 17.07 -8.87 -22.23
CA PHE A 296 15.87 -9.62 -21.88
C PHE A 296 15.97 -11.11 -22.23
N THR A 297 16.86 -11.51 -23.15
CA THR A 297 17.07 -12.93 -23.50
C THR A 297 17.83 -13.68 -22.41
N ALA A 298 18.51 -12.96 -21.52
CA ALA A 298 19.23 -13.50 -20.36
C ALA A 298 18.38 -13.53 -19.07
N LEU A 299 17.09 -13.21 -19.14
CA LEU A 299 16.18 -13.35 -18.01
C LEU A 299 15.93 -14.83 -17.70
N SER A 300 15.73 -15.16 -16.43
CA SER A 300 15.54 -16.54 -16.00
C SER A 300 14.10 -16.98 -16.24
N LYS A 301 13.89 -18.21 -16.72
CA LYS A 301 12.57 -18.83 -16.75
C LYS A 301 12.16 -19.18 -15.32
N SER A 302 10.93 -18.88 -14.94
CA SER A 302 10.41 -19.21 -13.62
C SER A 302 10.17 -20.71 -13.45
N GLU A 303 10.33 -21.20 -12.23
CA GLU A 303 9.89 -22.55 -11.83
C GLU A 303 8.38 -22.60 -11.55
N LEU A 304 7.75 -21.45 -11.33
CA LEU A 304 6.32 -21.34 -10.97
C LEU A 304 5.38 -21.35 -12.17
N GLY A 305 5.90 -21.31 -13.40
CA GLY A 305 5.08 -21.26 -14.61
C GLY A 305 5.86 -20.85 -15.85
N GLU A 306 5.15 -20.70 -16.96
CA GLU A 306 5.74 -20.31 -18.24
C GLU A 306 5.83 -18.78 -18.37
N PHE A 307 6.76 -18.20 -17.63
CA PHE A 307 7.12 -16.79 -17.69
C PHE A 307 8.59 -16.58 -17.32
N TYR A 308 9.12 -15.41 -17.64
CA TYR A 308 10.49 -15.01 -17.31
C TYR A 308 10.52 -13.90 -16.26
N LEU A 309 11.63 -13.78 -15.54
CA LEU A 309 11.84 -12.72 -14.56
C LEU A 309 13.34 -12.37 -14.39
N PRO A 310 13.66 -11.13 -13.98
CA PRO A 310 15.04 -10.72 -13.72
C PRO A 310 15.62 -11.41 -12.49
N ASN A 311 16.90 -11.77 -12.53
CA ASN A 311 17.67 -12.17 -11.35
C ASN A 311 18.02 -10.97 -10.45
N LEU A 312 18.74 -11.21 -9.35
CA LEU A 312 19.12 -10.16 -8.39
C LEU A 312 19.86 -8.98 -9.06
N GLN A 313 20.91 -9.25 -9.84
CA GLN A 313 21.74 -8.24 -10.51
C GLN A 313 20.95 -7.45 -11.55
N GLN A 314 20.06 -8.11 -12.29
CA GLN A 314 19.17 -7.45 -13.25
C GLN A 314 18.15 -6.56 -12.54
N ASN A 315 17.58 -7.00 -11.40
CA ASN A 315 16.71 -6.16 -10.57
C ASN A 315 17.46 -4.90 -10.08
N ILE A 316 18.71 -5.03 -9.63
CA ILE A 316 19.52 -3.89 -9.19
C ILE A 316 19.62 -2.85 -10.32
N LYS A 317 20.01 -3.25 -11.53
CA LYS A 317 20.09 -2.36 -12.69
C LYS A 317 18.76 -1.69 -13.02
N ILE A 318 17.66 -2.44 -12.98
CA ILE A 318 16.31 -1.93 -13.27
C ILE A 318 15.90 -0.87 -12.26
N TYR A 319 16.15 -1.10 -10.95
CA TYR A 319 15.81 -0.12 -9.91
C TYR A 319 16.77 1.08 -9.90
N GLU A 320 18.05 0.90 -10.27
CA GLU A 320 18.98 2.02 -10.47
C GLU A 320 18.48 2.95 -11.60
N ALA A 321 18.12 2.39 -12.76
CA ALA A 321 17.53 3.15 -13.85
C ALA A 321 16.22 3.85 -13.42
N ALA A 322 15.35 3.15 -12.70
CA ALA A 322 14.07 3.68 -12.23
C ALA A 322 14.21 4.89 -11.30
N ILE A 323 15.24 4.93 -10.44
CA ILE A 323 15.44 6.09 -9.53
C ILE A 323 15.86 7.35 -10.29
N HIS A 324 16.53 7.21 -11.43
CA HIS A 324 16.98 8.32 -12.27
C HIS A 324 15.93 8.80 -13.27
N ASP A 325 14.87 8.02 -13.49
CA ASP A 325 13.77 8.41 -14.37
C ASP A 325 12.93 9.52 -13.74
N SER A 326 12.73 10.60 -14.51
CA SER A 326 11.84 11.73 -14.21
C SER A 326 10.43 11.33 -13.75
N TRP A 327 9.89 10.20 -14.22
CA TRP A 327 8.56 9.69 -13.88
C TRP A 327 8.47 9.03 -12.51
N ARG A 328 9.56 8.37 -12.08
CA ARG A 328 9.65 7.69 -10.78
C ARG A 328 10.44 8.48 -9.74
N ASN A 329 10.96 9.64 -10.15
CA ASN A 329 11.87 10.52 -9.42
C ASN A 329 11.40 10.76 -7.98
N GLY A 330 11.92 9.96 -7.05
CA GLY A 330 11.68 10.11 -5.62
C GLY A 330 10.61 9.21 -4.99
N LYS A 331 10.12 8.15 -5.64
CA LYS A 331 9.34 7.12 -4.90
C LYS A 331 10.25 6.47 -3.84
N HIS A 332 10.02 6.79 -2.57
CA HIS A 332 10.79 6.24 -1.44
C HIS A 332 10.78 4.71 -1.43
N LYS A 333 9.69 4.08 -1.89
CA LYS A 333 9.58 2.62 -2.04
C LYS A 333 10.68 2.05 -2.93
N ASP A 334 10.91 2.62 -4.11
CA ASP A 334 11.90 2.13 -5.06
C ASP A 334 13.33 2.29 -4.51
N LYS A 335 13.60 3.37 -3.75
CA LYS A 335 14.87 3.55 -3.04
C LYS A 335 15.07 2.49 -1.95
N LEU A 336 14.03 2.23 -1.14
CA LEU A 336 14.08 1.21 -0.09
C LEU A 336 14.28 -0.20 -0.68
N ILE A 337 13.65 -0.50 -1.80
CA ILE A 337 13.85 -1.77 -2.51
C ILE A 337 15.29 -1.87 -3.04
N LEU A 338 15.82 -0.81 -3.66
CA LEU A 338 17.21 -0.80 -4.14
C LEU A 338 18.22 -0.97 -3.01
N GLU A 339 18.03 -0.29 -1.88
CA GLU A 339 18.87 -0.43 -0.68
C GLU A 339 18.90 -1.88 -0.19
N LYS A 340 17.73 -2.54 -0.13
CA LYS A 340 17.63 -3.96 0.24
C LYS A 340 18.28 -4.88 -0.79
N LEU A 341 18.13 -4.60 -2.09
CA LEU A 341 18.79 -5.37 -3.16
C LEU A 341 20.32 -5.30 -3.04
N LYS A 342 20.86 -4.10 -2.82
CA LYS A 342 22.30 -3.89 -2.62
C LYS A 342 22.80 -4.52 -1.32
N ALA A 343 22.01 -4.50 -0.26
CA ALA A 343 22.36 -5.21 0.98
C ALA A 343 22.48 -6.72 0.73
N LEU A 344 21.50 -7.30 0.03
CA LEU A 344 21.47 -8.72 -0.30
C LEU A 344 22.63 -9.15 -1.21
N GLU A 345 22.98 -8.34 -2.21
CA GLU A 345 24.14 -8.59 -3.08
C GLU A 345 25.46 -8.63 -2.28
N ASN A 346 25.56 -7.83 -1.23
CA ASN A 346 26.72 -7.80 -0.33
C ASN A 346 26.66 -8.87 0.78
N GLY A 347 25.63 -9.72 0.80
CA GLY A 347 25.47 -10.80 1.79
C GLY A 347 24.97 -10.34 3.17
N ASN A 348 24.32 -9.18 3.27
CA ASN A 348 23.81 -8.60 4.52
C ASN A 348 22.30 -8.79 4.72
#